data_AF-A0A6C0HQU3-F1
#
_entry.id   AF-A0A6C0HQU3-F1
#
_cell.length_a   1.000
_cell.length_b   1.000
_cell.length_c   1.000
_cell.angle_alpha   90.00
_cell.angle_beta   90.00
_cell.angle_gamma   90.00
#
_symmetry.space_group_name_H-M   'P 1'
#
loop_
_entity.id
_entity.type
_entity.pdbx_description
1 polymer ?
#
loop_
_entity_poly.entity_id
_entity_poly.type
_entity_poly.pdbx_seq_one_letter_code
_entity_poly.pdbx_strand_id
1 'polypeptide(L)'
;MRTRSISRLLEEIKEKCEFQRNEQNAFEYEVNIDFDEASAAWKANKKSTGGGCYKYICEHRNKNNKKCRRNPIPGCEFCSKHNI
;
A
#
# COMPACT_ATOMS: atom_id res chain seq x y z
N MET A 1 35.79 -26.90 -32.86
CA MET A 1 34.97 -26.03 -31.98
C MET A 1 33.73 -26.82 -31.57
N ARG A 2 33.57 -27.19 -30.30
CA ARG A 2 32.39 -27.95 -29.85
C ARG A 2 31.27 -26.97 -29.53
N THR A 3 30.34 -26.76 -30.46
CA THR A 3 29.11 -26.00 -30.19
C THR A 3 28.22 -26.85 -29.28
N ARG A 4 28.02 -26.41 -28.03
CA ARG A 4 27.00 -27.01 -27.17
C ARG A 4 25.66 -26.85 -27.87
N SER A 5 24.87 -27.93 -27.98
CA SER A 5 23.54 -27.81 -28.59
C SER A 5 22.71 -26.83 -27.77
N ILE A 6 21.96 -25.98 -28.46
CA ILE A 6 21.13 -24.94 -27.84
C ILE A 6 20.18 -25.53 -26.79
N SER A 7 19.68 -26.74 -27.01
CA SER A 7 18.85 -27.50 -26.06
C SER A 7 19.51 -27.67 -24.70
N ARG A 8 20.80 -28.06 -24.67
CA ARG A 8 21.54 -28.32 -23.43
C ARG A 8 21.85 -27.03 -22.67
N LEU A 9 22.07 -25.93 -23.39
CA LEU A 9 22.25 -24.60 -22.80
C LEU A 9 20.96 -24.09 -22.16
N LEU A 10 19.81 -24.31 -22.80
CA LEU A 10 18.50 -23.90 -22.26
C LEU A 10 18.14 -24.67 -20.99
N GLU A 11 18.51 -25.95 -20.91
CA GLU A 11 18.28 -26.79 -19.73
C GLU A 11 19.12 -26.32 -18.53
N GLU A 12 20.40 -26.03 -18.75
CA GLU A 12 21.29 -25.45 -17.73
C GLU A 12 20.84 -24.06 -17.25
N ILE A 13 20.24 -23.26 -18.15
CA ILE A 13 19.68 -21.94 -17.79
C ILE A 13 18.41 -22.11 -16.94
N LYS A 14 17.53 -23.05 -17.28
CA LYS A 14 16.31 -23.33 -16.50
C LYS A 14 16.64 -23.78 -15.08
N GLU A 15 17.56 -24.74 -14.92
CA GLU A 15 17.98 -25.24 -13.60
C GLU A 15 18.56 -24.12 -12.73
N LYS A 16 19.38 -23.23 -13.29
CA LYS A 16 19.95 -22.09 -12.57
C LYS A 16 18.88 -21.06 -12.16
N CYS A 17 17.92 -20.76 -13.03
CA CYS A 17 16.84 -19.82 -12.71
C CYS A 17 15.84 -20.38 -11.69
N GLU A 18 15.63 -21.69 -11.64
CA GLU A 18 14.81 -22.34 -10.61
C GLU A 18 15.52 -22.39 -9.26
N PHE A 19 16.82 -22.67 -9.24
CA PHE A 19 17.63 -22.64 -8.03
C PHE A 19 17.65 -21.23 -7.38
N GLN A 20 17.86 -20.18 -8.19
CA GLN A 20 17.84 -18.79 -7.72
C GLN A 20 16.47 -18.38 -7.14
N ARG A 21 15.36 -18.89 -7.68
CA ARG A 21 14.02 -18.61 -7.15
C ARG A 21 13.78 -19.24 -5.79
N ASN A 22 14.26 -20.47 -5.58
CA ASN A 22 14.08 -21.16 -4.30
C ASN A 22 14.91 -20.53 -3.16
N GLU A 23 16.07 -19.94 -3.46
CA GLU A 23 16.87 -19.22 -2.47
C GLU A 23 16.17 -17.92 -2.01
N GLN A 24 15.53 -17.20 -2.92
CA GLN A 24 14.77 -15.98 -2.58
C GLN A 24 13.46 -16.26 -1.85
N ASN A 25 12.86 -17.43 -2.06
CA ASN A 25 11.61 -17.84 -1.42
C ASN A 25 11.80 -18.52 -0.05
N ALA A 26 13.06 -18.65 0.41
CA ALA A 26 13.38 -19.22 1.72
C ALA A 26 13.08 -18.26 2.89
N PHE A 27 12.78 -17.00 2.60
CA PHE A 27 12.34 -16.00 3.58
C PHE A 27 10.85 -15.74 3.41
N GLU A 28 10.02 -16.66 3.92
CA GLU A 28 8.63 -16.33 4.22
C GLU A 28 8.63 -15.26 5.31
N TYR A 29 8.33 -14.01 4.94
CA TYR A 29 8.09 -12.98 5.94
C TYR A 29 6.86 -13.36 6.76
N GLU A 30 6.98 -13.28 8.07
CA GLU A 30 5.84 -13.43 8.96
C GLU A 30 4.79 -12.37 8.61
N VAL A 31 3.64 -12.81 8.10
CA VAL A 31 2.55 -11.92 7.68
C VAL A 31 1.75 -11.50 8.91
N ASN A 32 2.30 -10.57 9.67
CA ASN A 32 1.66 -9.99 10.86
C ASN A 32 0.96 -8.66 10.48
N ILE A 33 -0.11 -8.76 9.68
CA ILE A 33 -0.87 -7.59 9.20
C ILE A 33 -1.94 -7.23 10.23
N ASP A 34 -1.78 -6.11 10.92
CA ASP A 34 -2.82 -5.53 11.79
C ASP A 34 -3.88 -4.80 10.94
N PHE A 35 -4.98 -5.49 10.66
CA PHE A 35 -6.12 -4.92 9.93
C PHE A 35 -6.91 -3.91 10.77
N ASP A 36 -6.88 -4.01 12.09
CA ASP A 36 -7.64 -3.14 12.98
C ASP A 36 -7.02 -1.75 13.03
N GLU A 37 -5.70 -1.69 13.20
CA GLU A 37 -4.95 -0.43 13.13
C GLU A 37 -5.05 0.20 11.74
N ALA A 38 -4.88 -0.59 10.67
CA ALA A 38 -5.03 -0.10 9.31
C ALA A 38 -6.43 0.46 9.05
N SER A 39 -7.48 -0.24 9.53
CA SER A 39 -8.87 0.20 9.44
C SER A 39 -9.12 1.48 10.23
N ALA A 40 -8.54 1.59 11.43
CA ALA A 40 -8.64 2.78 12.27
C ALA A 40 -7.95 3.99 11.61
N ALA A 41 -6.74 3.81 11.06
CA ALA A 41 -6.01 4.84 10.33
C ALA A 41 -6.77 5.30 9.09
N TRP A 42 -7.34 4.37 8.32
CA TRP A 42 -8.17 4.68 7.15
C TRP A 42 -9.43 5.46 7.53
N LYS A 43 -10.12 5.05 8.60
CA LYS A 43 -11.27 5.78 9.15
C LYS A 43 -10.86 7.12 9.76
N ALA A 44 -9.63 7.30 10.21
CA ALA A 44 -9.17 8.54 10.82
C ALA A 44 -9.12 9.71 9.83
N ASN A 45 -8.99 9.44 8.52
CA ASN A 45 -8.97 10.45 7.45
C ASN A 45 -10.29 10.51 6.66
N LYS A 46 -11.29 9.75 7.10
CA LYS A 46 -12.62 9.71 6.49
C LYS A 46 -13.70 9.92 7.55
N LYS A 47 -14.90 10.29 7.12
CA LYS A 47 -16.08 10.26 7.96
C LYS A 47 -17.14 9.40 7.30
N SER A 48 -17.81 8.59 8.12
CA SER A 48 -19.00 7.88 7.69
C SER A 48 -20.12 8.87 7.45
N THR A 49 -20.77 8.77 6.29
CA THR A 49 -21.97 9.56 5.95
C THR A 49 -23.26 8.75 6.12
N GLY A 50 -23.18 7.56 6.71
CA GLY A 50 -24.28 6.59 6.77
C GLY A 50 -24.32 5.67 5.54
N GLY A 51 -25.01 4.53 5.67
CA GLY A 51 -25.19 3.56 4.57
C GLY A 51 -23.90 2.90 4.06
N GLY A 52 -22.84 2.84 4.87
CA GLY A 52 -21.54 2.32 4.44
C GLY A 52 -20.73 3.27 3.54
N CYS A 53 -21.23 4.49 3.30
CA CYS A 53 -20.50 5.49 2.53
C CYS A 53 -19.52 6.29 3.40
N TYR A 54 -18.34 6.59 2.84
CA TYR A 54 -17.30 7.37 3.48
C TYR A 54 -16.88 8.55 2.62
N LYS A 55 -16.63 9.70 3.25
CA LYS A 55 -16.07 10.89 2.59
C LYS A 55 -14.78 11.33 3.28
N TYR A 56 -13.83 11.84 2.52
CA TYR A 56 -12.61 12.43 3.08
C TYR A 56 -12.93 13.66 3.95
N ILE A 57 -12.08 13.90 4.95
CA ILE A 57 -12.14 15.07 5.82
C ILE A 57 -10.88 15.92 5.67
N CYS A 58 -11.02 17.20 5.98
CA CYS A 58 -9.91 18.14 6.01
C CYS A 58 -8.82 17.70 7.00
N GLU A 59 -7.56 17.73 6.57
CA GLU A 59 -6.42 17.28 7.37
C GLU A 59 -6.02 18.23 8.51
N HIS A 60 -6.52 19.47 8.49
CA HIS A 60 -6.17 20.49 9.47
C HIS A 60 -6.55 20.08 10.90
N ARG A 61 -5.60 20.29 11.83
CA ARG A 61 -5.76 20.09 13.27
C ARG A 61 -5.80 21.44 13.98
N ASN A 62 -6.81 21.63 14.82
CA ASN A 62 -6.93 22.85 15.63
C ASN A 62 -5.90 22.83 16.78
N LYS A 63 -5.72 23.97 17.48
CA LYS A 63 -4.80 24.12 18.64
C LYS A 63 -5.03 23.08 19.75
N ASN A 64 -6.24 22.56 19.89
CA ASN A 64 -6.61 21.50 20.83
C ASN A 64 -6.43 20.07 20.26
N ASN A 65 -5.63 19.91 19.19
CA ASN A 65 -5.39 18.66 18.45
C ASN A 65 -6.65 17.98 17.88
N LYS A 66 -7.78 18.72 17.79
CA LYS A 66 -9.03 18.22 17.20
C LYS A 66 -8.99 18.34 15.68
N LYS A 67 -9.27 17.24 14.97
CA LYS A 67 -9.36 17.21 13.51
C LYS A 67 -10.57 18.00 12.99
N CYS A 68 -10.39 18.68 11.88
CA CYS A 68 -11.51 19.28 11.16
C CYS A 68 -12.40 18.19 10.54
N ARG A 69 -13.72 18.29 10.72
CA ARG A 69 -14.70 17.34 10.12
C ARG A 69 -15.33 17.84 8.82
N ARG A 70 -14.85 18.98 8.29
CA ARG A 70 -15.34 19.53 7.02
C ARG A 70 -14.79 18.73 5.84
N ASN A 71 -15.52 18.77 4.74
CA ASN A 71 -15.06 18.15 3.51
C ASN A 71 -13.90 18.99 2.93
N PRO A 72 -12.87 18.34 2.38
CA PRO A 72 -11.85 19.03 1.60
C PRO A 72 -12.43 19.59 0.29
N ILE A 73 -11.76 20.60 -0.26
CA ILE A 73 -12.04 21.10 -1.61
C ILE A 73 -11.51 20.07 -2.62
N PRO A 74 -12.18 19.85 -3.77
CA PRO A 74 -11.64 18.98 -4.82
C PRO A 74 -10.21 19.39 -5.23
N GLY A 75 -9.28 18.44 -5.19
CA GLY A 75 -7.86 18.68 -5.51
C GLY A 75 -7.03 19.28 -4.38
N CYS A 76 -7.60 19.43 -3.17
CA CYS A 76 -6.88 19.91 -2.00
C CYS A 76 -7.14 19.00 -0.78
N GLU A 77 -6.20 18.95 0.15
CA GLU A 77 -6.31 18.21 1.42
C GLU A 77 -7.05 19.01 2.50
N PHE A 78 -7.25 20.31 2.26
CA PHE A 78 -7.87 21.25 3.19
C PHE A 78 -9.27 21.69 2.76
N CYS A 79 -10.07 22.11 3.74
CA CYS A 79 -11.37 22.72 3.50
C CYS A 79 -11.21 24.21 3.18
N SER A 80 -12.27 24.87 2.71
CA SER A 80 -12.28 26.29 2.37
C SER A 80 -11.85 27.26 3.48
N LYS A 81 -11.84 26.83 4.75
CA LYS A 81 -11.33 27.66 5.86
C LYS A 81 -9.86 27.45 6.19
N HIS A 82 -9.25 26.35 5.72
CA HIS A 82 -7.88 25.97 6.06
C HIS A 82 -7.00 25.84 4.80
N ASN A 83 -7.50 26.22 3.62
CA ASN A 83 -6.77 26.27 2.36
C ASN A 83 -6.14 27.67 2.16
N ILE A 84 -5.50 28.20 3.20
CA ILE A 84 -4.86 29.53 3.21
C ILE A 84 -3.38 29.32 3.51
#